data_AF-A0A8S2YH81-F1
#
_entry.id   AF-A0A8S2YH81-F1
#
_cell.length_a   1.000
_cell.length_b   1.000
_cell.length_c   1.000
_cell.angle_alpha   90.00
_cell.angle_beta   90.00
_cell.angle_gamma   90.00
#
_symmetry.space_group_name_H-M   'P 1'
#
loop_
_entity.id
_entity.type
_entity.pdbx_description
1 polymer ?
#
loop_
_entity_poly.entity_id
_entity_poly.type
_entity_poly.pdbx_seq_one_letter_code
_entity_poly.pdbx_strand_id
1 'polypeptide(L)'
;MEEAMNKIPVQTNHKYDYKMKDYLKTALGQATVFDEYVNRPSHVSRDFGNALNYFYSKNPSVSRNPAEWPADKRQLYEQEILDYYGPNRDMTNATKRYNRMKGNLLNK
;
A
#
# COMPACT_ATOMS: atom_id res chain seq x y z
N MET A 1 -10.58 -10.30 -4.31
CA MET A 1 -10.31 -9.12 -3.46
C MET A 1 -9.61 -9.54 -2.17
N GLU A 2 -10.17 -10.51 -1.44
CA GLU A 2 -9.60 -11.00 -0.17
C GLU A 2 -8.17 -11.59 -0.32
N GLU A 3 -7.90 -12.32 -1.41
CA GLU A 3 -6.58 -12.93 -1.62
C GLU A 3 -5.46 -11.89 -1.76
N ALA A 4 -5.67 -10.83 -2.54
CA ALA A 4 -4.71 -9.74 -2.71
C ALA A 4 -4.40 -9.06 -1.37
N MET A 5 -5.44 -8.81 -0.58
CA MET A 5 -5.35 -8.15 0.72
C MET A 5 -4.74 -9.03 1.83
N ASN A 6 -4.77 -10.35 1.65
CA ASN A 6 -4.15 -11.31 2.56
C ASN A 6 -2.68 -11.63 2.23
N LYS A 7 -2.14 -11.10 1.12
CA LYS A 7 -0.70 -11.20 0.81
C LYS A 7 0.13 -10.48 1.86
N ILE A 8 1.32 -11.01 2.08
CA ILE A 8 2.34 -10.40 2.93
C ILE A 8 3.29 -9.59 2.02
N PRO A 9 3.59 -8.32 2.36
CA PRO A 9 4.59 -7.53 1.64
C PRO A 9 5.98 -8.15 1.76
N VAL A 10 6.75 -8.05 0.69
CA VAL A 10 8.13 -8.56 0.62
C VAL A 10 9.01 -7.48 0.02
N GLN A 11 10.13 -7.18 0.64
CA GLN A 11 11.25 -6.49 0.04
C GLN A 11 12.32 -7.53 -0.30
N THR A 12 13.19 -7.25 -1.29
CA THR A 12 14.21 -8.16 -1.88
C THR A 12 14.80 -9.23 -0.94
N ASN A 13 15.10 -8.88 0.32
CA ASN A 13 15.64 -9.81 1.33
C ASN A 13 14.90 -9.80 2.68
N HIS A 14 13.70 -9.20 2.76
CA HIS A 14 12.94 -9.06 4.01
C HIS A 14 11.45 -9.24 3.77
N LYS A 15 10.81 -10.08 4.57
CA LYS A 15 9.35 -10.23 4.60
C LYS A 15 8.80 -9.45 5.79
N TYR A 16 7.75 -8.67 5.56
CA TYR A 16 7.03 -7.99 6.64
C TYR A 16 6.18 -9.00 7.43
N ASP A 17 5.86 -8.70 8.68
CA ASP A 17 5.12 -9.64 9.54
C ASP A 17 3.60 -9.57 9.36
N TYR A 18 3.09 -8.50 8.72
CA TYR A 18 1.66 -8.20 8.63
C TYR A 18 1.15 -8.23 7.18
N LYS A 19 -0.15 -8.45 6.99
CA LYS A 19 -0.80 -8.54 5.68
C LYS A 19 -1.15 -7.15 5.15
N MET A 20 -1.37 -7.02 3.83
CA MET A 20 -1.79 -5.73 3.23
C MET A 20 -3.00 -5.10 3.95
N LYS A 21 -3.99 -5.92 4.33
CA LYS A 21 -5.19 -5.46 5.05
C LYS A 21 -4.91 -4.89 6.44
N ASP A 22 -3.77 -5.24 7.02
CA ASP A 22 -3.37 -4.72 8.32
C ASP A 22 -2.80 -3.32 8.18
N TYR A 23 -2.26 -2.95 7.01
CA TYR A 23 -1.82 -1.60 6.68
C TYR A 23 -2.96 -0.74 6.11
N LEU A 24 -3.72 -1.27 5.14
CA LEU A 24 -4.71 -0.52 4.36
C LEU A 24 -6.13 -0.71 4.87
N LYS A 25 -6.74 0.37 5.38
CA LYS A 25 -8.14 0.38 5.83
C LYS A 25 -9.05 1.19 4.90
N THR A 26 -8.49 2.10 4.10
CA THR A 26 -9.29 2.95 3.20
C THR A 26 -9.69 2.21 1.92
N ALA A 27 -10.81 2.64 1.33
CA ALA A 27 -11.26 2.15 0.04
C ALA A 27 -10.23 2.43 -1.08
N LEU A 28 -9.54 3.59 -1.02
CA LEU A 28 -8.46 3.90 -1.95
C LEU A 28 -7.32 2.90 -1.84
N GLY A 29 -6.89 2.55 -0.62
CA GLY A 29 -5.83 1.58 -0.41
C GLY A 29 -6.17 0.19 -0.96
N GLN A 30 -7.38 -0.29 -0.65
CA GLN A 30 -7.86 -1.58 -1.15
C GLN A 30 -7.98 -1.61 -2.68
N ALA A 31 -8.53 -0.56 -3.28
CA ALA A 31 -8.67 -0.44 -4.73
C ALA A 31 -7.30 -0.39 -5.43
N THR A 32 -6.33 0.31 -4.83
CA THR A 32 -4.96 0.46 -5.31
C THR A 32 -4.23 -0.88 -5.40
N VAL A 33 -4.33 -1.71 -4.36
CA VAL A 33 -3.79 -3.09 -4.36
C VAL A 33 -4.51 -3.98 -5.35
N PHE A 34 -5.84 -3.88 -5.42
CA PHE A 34 -6.63 -4.70 -6.32
C PHE A 34 -6.36 -4.38 -7.80
N ASP A 35 -6.18 -3.11 -8.13
CA ASP A 35 -5.81 -2.66 -9.47
C ASP A 35 -4.52 -3.34 -9.95
N GLU A 36 -3.48 -3.36 -9.13
CA GLU A 36 -2.25 -4.07 -9.47
C GLU A 36 -2.45 -5.58 -9.48
N TYR A 37 -3.17 -6.14 -8.51
CA TYR A 37 -3.40 -7.59 -8.46
C TYR A 37 -4.09 -8.13 -9.72
N VAL A 38 -5.07 -7.40 -10.27
CA VAL A 38 -5.74 -7.79 -11.53
C VAL A 38 -4.80 -7.70 -12.74
N ASN A 39 -3.88 -6.72 -12.76
CA ASN A 39 -3.02 -6.48 -13.92
C ASN A 39 -1.68 -7.23 -13.87
N ARG A 40 -1.12 -7.42 -12.66
CA ARG A 40 0.25 -7.90 -12.35
C ARG A 40 0.31 -8.56 -10.96
N PRO A 41 -0.40 -9.68 -10.73
CA PRO A 41 -0.61 -10.28 -9.39
C PRO A 41 0.67 -10.70 -8.64
N SER A 42 1.75 -11.00 -9.37
CA SER A 42 3.05 -11.39 -8.78
C SER A 42 3.86 -10.22 -8.23
N HIS A 43 3.51 -8.97 -8.58
CA HIS A 43 4.31 -7.78 -8.25
C HIS A 43 3.81 -7.09 -6.97
N VAL A 44 2.52 -7.27 -6.63
CA VAL A 44 1.85 -6.66 -5.48
C VAL A 44 2.64 -6.75 -4.18
N SER A 45 3.12 -7.94 -3.81
CA SER A 45 3.88 -8.12 -2.57
C SER A 45 5.19 -7.34 -2.58
N ARG A 46 5.88 -7.33 -3.72
CA ARG A 46 7.19 -6.68 -3.89
C ARG A 46 7.04 -5.16 -3.87
N ASP A 47 6.12 -4.64 -4.67
CA ASP A 47 5.97 -3.21 -4.89
C ASP A 47 5.39 -2.52 -3.65
N PHE A 48 4.47 -3.18 -2.95
CA PHE A 48 4.01 -2.70 -1.65
C PHE A 48 5.09 -2.82 -0.57
N GLY A 49 5.92 -3.88 -0.60
CA GLY A 49 7.07 -4.00 0.29
C GLY A 49 8.08 -2.85 0.10
N ASN A 50 8.32 -2.44 -1.14
CA ASN A 50 9.14 -1.26 -1.44
C ASN A 50 8.52 0.03 -0.89
N ALA A 51 7.20 0.18 -0.96
CA ALA A 51 6.49 1.32 -0.38
C ALA A 51 6.58 1.38 1.15
N LEU A 52 6.46 0.23 1.83
CA LEU A 52 6.68 0.16 3.27
C LEU A 52 8.13 0.49 3.63
N ASN A 53 9.11 0.02 2.85
CA ASN A 53 10.52 0.35 3.09
C ASN A 53 10.76 1.86 2.94
N TYR A 54 10.19 2.49 1.91
CA TYR A 54 10.22 3.94 1.76
C TYR A 54 9.60 4.65 2.97
N PHE A 55 8.39 4.25 3.37
CA PHE A 55 7.68 4.83 4.52
C PHE A 55 8.50 4.74 5.82
N TYR A 56 9.03 3.57 6.17
CA TYR A 56 9.84 3.40 7.39
C TYR A 56 11.22 4.06 7.30
N SER A 57 11.79 4.24 6.11
CA SER A 57 13.01 5.03 5.93
C SER A 57 12.81 6.52 6.29
N LYS A 58 11.59 7.03 6.06
CA LYS A 58 11.18 8.40 6.39
C LYS A 58 10.68 8.53 7.82
N ASN A 59 10.17 7.44 8.39
CA ASN A 59 9.52 7.38 9.70
C ASN A 59 10.14 6.28 10.59
N PRO A 60 11.43 6.39 10.99
CA PRO A 60 12.14 5.30 11.66
C PRO A 60 11.62 4.97 13.06
N SER A 61 10.85 5.87 13.69
CA SER A 61 10.25 5.67 15.01
C SER A 61 8.85 5.07 14.97
N VAL A 62 8.23 4.94 13.79
CA VAL A 62 6.89 4.36 13.66
C VAL A 62 6.98 2.84 13.84
N SER A 63 6.10 2.28 14.67
CA SER A 63 6.04 0.83 14.88
C SER A 63 5.79 0.09 13.56
N ARG A 64 6.51 -1.03 13.37
CA ARG A 64 6.29 -1.92 12.23
C ARG A 64 4.97 -2.69 12.31
N ASN A 65 4.35 -2.70 13.49
CA ASN A 65 3.02 -3.24 13.73
C ASN A 65 1.94 -2.18 13.47
N PRO A 66 1.12 -2.29 12.41
CA PRO A 66 0.08 -1.31 12.13
C PRO A 66 -0.97 -1.20 13.23
N ALA A 67 -1.17 -2.24 14.05
CA ALA A 67 -2.12 -2.20 15.16
C ALA A 67 -1.68 -1.23 16.28
N GLU A 68 -0.40 -0.88 16.34
CA GLU A 68 0.18 0.06 17.32
C GLU A 68 0.22 1.50 16.80
N TRP A 69 -0.21 1.75 15.57
CA TRP A 69 -0.23 3.11 15.03
C TRP A 69 -1.26 3.98 15.77
N PRO A 70 -0.91 5.23 16.12
CA PRO A 70 -1.86 6.17 16.70
C PRO A 70 -3.09 6.36 15.79
N ALA A 71 -4.28 6.35 16.38
CA ALA A 71 -5.54 6.43 15.63
C ALA A 71 -5.65 7.70 14.79
N ASP A 72 -5.12 8.83 15.28
CA ASP A 72 -5.09 10.13 14.60
C ASP A 72 -4.07 10.18 13.44
N LYS A 73 -3.05 9.32 13.46
CA LYS A 73 -2.02 9.22 12.42
C LYS A 73 -2.29 8.15 11.38
N ARG A 74 -3.24 7.26 11.65
CA ARG A 74 -3.53 6.08 10.82
C ARG A 74 -3.74 6.42 9.35
N GLN A 75 -4.62 7.39 9.08
CA GLN A 75 -4.95 7.79 7.72
C GLN A 75 -3.77 8.49 7.02
N LEU A 76 -2.99 9.28 7.76
CA LEU A 76 -1.80 9.95 7.24
C LEU A 76 -0.74 8.95 6.79
N TYR A 77 -0.43 7.94 7.62
CA TYR A 77 0.53 6.90 7.28
C TYR A 77 0.09 6.07 6.09
N GLU A 78 -1.20 5.70 6.05
CA GLU A 78 -1.75 5.01 4.88
C GLU A 78 -1.62 5.86 3.61
N GLN A 79 -1.91 7.16 3.68
CA GLN A 79 -1.79 8.06 2.55
C GLN A 79 -0.33 8.19 2.06
N GLU A 80 0.64 8.29 2.97
CA GLU A 80 2.07 8.35 2.62
C GLU A 80 2.54 7.07 1.92
N ILE A 81 2.11 5.90 2.41
CA ILE A 81 2.38 4.61 1.76
C ILE A 81 1.76 4.60 0.36
N LEU A 82 0.52 5.05 0.20
CA LEU A 82 -0.19 5.05 -1.08
C LEU A 82 0.39 6.04 -2.09
N ASP A 83 0.88 7.19 -1.64
CA ASP A 83 1.50 8.18 -2.52
C ASP A 83 2.85 7.71 -3.08
N TYR A 84 3.56 6.82 -2.36
CA TYR A 84 4.67 6.09 -2.95
C TYR A 84 4.19 4.89 -3.78
N TYR A 85 3.40 4.00 -3.20
CA TYR A 85 2.99 2.74 -3.82
C TYR A 85 2.25 2.97 -5.14
N GLY A 86 1.23 3.83 -5.13
CA GLY A 86 0.31 4.09 -6.23
C GLY A 86 0.98 4.30 -7.60
N PRO A 87 1.87 5.29 -7.74
CA PRO A 87 2.56 5.57 -8.99
C PRO A 87 3.75 4.63 -9.29
N ASN A 88 4.37 4.03 -8.26
CA ASN A 88 5.58 3.22 -8.42
C ASN A 88 5.31 1.71 -8.62
N ARG A 89 4.06 1.29 -8.78
CA ARG A 89 3.71 -0.09 -9.11
C ARG A 89 4.21 -0.43 -10.51
N ASP A 90 4.76 -1.62 -10.67
CA ASP A 90 5.25 -2.19 -11.92
C ASP A 90 4.08 -2.70 -12.76
N MET A 91 3.31 -1.75 -13.29
CA MET A 91 2.16 -1.99 -14.15
C MET A 91 1.97 -0.88 -15.18
N THR A 92 1.24 -1.18 -16.24
CA THR A 92 0.95 -0.21 -17.29
C THR A 92 0.15 0.99 -16.74
N ASN A 93 0.66 2.20 -16.97
CA ASN A 93 0.02 3.48 -16.61
C ASN A 93 -0.28 3.64 -15.11
N ALA A 94 0.52 3.06 -14.20
CA ALA A 94 0.31 3.10 -12.74
C ALA A 94 -0.09 4.49 -12.21
N THR A 95 0.70 5.52 -12.50
CA THR A 95 0.41 6.91 -12.08
C THR A 95 -0.95 7.43 -12.55
N LYS A 96 -1.29 7.24 -13.85
CA LYS A 96 -2.57 7.70 -14.40
C LYS A 96 -3.74 6.96 -13.75
N ARG A 97 -3.61 5.65 -13.54
CA ARG A 97 -4.64 4.81 -12.89
C ARG A 97 -4.84 5.19 -11.43
N TYR A 98 -3.75 5.38 -10.68
CA TYR A 98 -3.80 5.83 -9.30
C TYR A 98 -4.46 7.20 -9.16
N ASN A 99 -4.06 8.19 -9.96
CA ASN A 99 -4.67 9.53 -9.92
C ASN A 99 -6.18 9.50 -10.22
N ARG A 100 -6.61 8.66 -11.18
CA ARG A 100 -8.03 8.45 -11.46
C ARG A 100 -8.77 7.83 -10.27
N MET A 101 -8.20 6.81 -9.61
CA MET A 101 -8.79 6.20 -8.41
C MET A 101 -8.85 7.20 -7.25
N LYS A 102 -7.78 7.96 -7.02
CA LYS A 102 -7.69 9.00 -5.99
C LYS A 102 -8.79 10.05 -6.17
N GLY A 103 -8.96 10.56 -7.40
CA GLY A 103 -10.03 11.52 -7.71
C GLY A 103 -11.45 10.95 -7.55
N ASN A 104 -11.66 9.66 -7.79
CA ASN A 104 -12.98 9.03 -7.68
C ASN A 104 -13.36 8.62 -6.25
N LEU A 105 -12.37 8.35 -5.39
CA LEU A 105 -12.55 7.77 -4.05
C LEU A 105 -12.30 8.77 -2.92
N LEU A 106 -11.65 9.91 -3.17
CA LEU A 106 -11.52 10.99 -2.20
C LEU A 106 -12.60 12.07 -2.32
N ASN A 107 -13.30 12.15 -3.46
CA ASN A 107 -14.35 13.15 -3.71
C ASN A 107 -15.77 12.59 -3.45
N LYS A 108 -15.89 11.56 -2.61
CA LYS A 108 -17.15 10.97 -2.17
C LYS A 108 -17.23 11.07 -0.66
#